data_AF-A0AAN6MBG7-F1
#
_entry.id   AF-A0AAN6MBG7-F1
#
_cell.length_a   1.000
_cell.length_b   1.000
_cell.length_c   1.000
_cell.angle_alpha   90.00
_cell.angle_beta   90.00
_cell.angle_gamma   90.00
#
_symmetry.space_group_name_H-M   'P 1'
#
loop_
_entity.id
_entity.type
_entity.pdbx_description
1 polymer ?
#
loop_
_entity_poly.entity_id
_entity_poly.type
_entity_poly.pdbx_seq_one_letter_code
_entity_poly.pdbx_strand_id
1 'polypeptide(L)'
;MALQTLNFLTFAVTAGAITLSVTRAGGNATSPYMYGLTLDGLNSIDGLFTPSPTNELRPDLLDKLKALNPSFLRLPVARYSSSESANRSNLLKYIDLATTLSTPVILPLPPAGSSPRHAVQDSLNELEFLTGDVSEPFGALREELGYSVPWKIPFVEILGGMDARLEQQLCEAVRERYPDVGAFSSSKMEGAGRVVQEYGTPDELVRAFGDFDHSRGPIWVAGYAAVQENTSMDQNSPTIPYPTWLGAVAEAIFLLGAERNSDRVWGTSYAPLFQNFNNSNQIPALITYTTNPPSTTGSTSHRIIQLLSSARLTHSLPTLSSSPPNPAYWLAGRDSASYILKLATYTSSPSTTIYFTTGRGRTTRPEKRMW
;
A
#
# COMPACT_ATOMS: atom_id res chain seq x y z
N MET A 1 -27.38 -44.82 27.46
CA MET A 1 -27.31 -43.34 27.52
C MET A 1 -25.90 -42.99 27.98
N ALA A 2 -24.99 -42.74 27.04
CA ALA A 2 -23.60 -42.41 27.36
C ALA A 2 -23.46 -40.88 27.32
N LEU A 3 -23.12 -40.29 28.46
CA LEU A 3 -22.81 -38.87 28.59
C LEU A 3 -21.43 -38.65 27.94
N GLN A 4 -21.39 -38.15 26.71
CA GLN A 4 -20.14 -37.71 26.08
C GLN A 4 -19.70 -36.42 26.75
N THR A 5 -18.56 -36.48 27.43
CA THR A 5 -17.86 -35.34 28.03
C THR A 5 -17.28 -34.51 26.88
N LEU A 6 -17.89 -33.35 26.62
CA LEU A 6 -17.35 -32.38 25.67
C LEU A 6 -16.19 -31.65 26.36
N ASN A 7 -14.95 -32.02 26.02
CA ASN A 7 -13.77 -31.29 26.45
C ASN A 7 -13.68 -29.98 25.67
N PHE A 8 -14.29 -28.91 26.20
CA PHE A 8 -13.90 -27.56 25.81
C PHE A 8 -12.53 -27.28 26.42
N LEU A 9 -11.48 -27.25 25.59
CA LEU A 9 -10.26 -26.53 25.92
C LEU A 9 -10.61 -25.03 25.91
N THR A 10 -11.11 -24.54 27.03
CA THR A 10 -11.11 -23.11 27.32
C THR A 10 -9.66 -22.71 27.58
N PHE A 11 -9.00 -22.15 26.57
CA PHE A 11 -7.86 -21.27 26.83
C PHE A 11 -8.42 -20.02 27.51
N ALA A 12 -8.56 -20.07 28.83
CA ALA A 12 -8.68 -18.87 29.64
C ALA A 12 -7.34 -18.14 29.51
N VAL A 13 -7.24 -17.24 28.53
CA VAL A 13 -6.18 -16.23 28.50
C VAL A 13 -6.46 -15.35 29.71
N THR A 14 -5.83 -15.66 30.84
CA THR A 14 -5.75 -14.71 31.95
C THR A 14 -5.22 -13.42 31.37
N ALA A 15 -5.96 -12.33 31.51
CA ALA A 15 -5.59 -10.99 31.10
C ALA A 15 -4.35 -10.52 31.88
N GLY A 16 -3.19 -11.08 31.55
CA GLY A 16 -1.89 -10.63 32.02
C GLY A 16 -1.55 -9.36 31.25
N ALA A 17 -1.12 -8.33 31.97
CA ALA A 17 -0.66 -7.11 31.32
C ALA A 17 0.57 -7.40 30.44
N ILE A 18 0.60 -6.82 29.25
CA ILE A 18 1.73 -6.97 28.32
C ILE A 18 2.75 -5.88 28.64
N THR A 19 4.00 -6.25 28.91
CA THR A 19 5.08 -5.28 29.15
C THR A 19 5.94 -5.16 27.90
N LEU A 20 6.03 -3.94 27.37
CA LEU A 20 6.89 -3.58 26.25
C LEU A 20 8.12 -2.80 26.75
N SER A 21 9.30 -3.27 26.35
CA SER A 21 10.59 -2.60 26.58
C SER A 21 11.20 -2.18 25.25
N VAL A 22 11.21 -0.88 24.97
CA VAL A 22 11.70 -0.33 23.70
C VAL A 22 13.09 0.27 23.87
N THR A 23 13.98 -0.12 22.97
CA THR A 23 15.33 0.45 22.90
C THR A 23 15.31 1.85 22.29
N ARG A 24 16.23 2.74 22.69
CA ARG A 24 16.27 4.13 22.17
C ARG A 24 16.94 4.26 20.80
N ALA A 25 17.62 3.21 20.35
CA ALA A 25 18.42 3.17 19.14
C ALA A 25 18.57 1.72 18.65
N GLY A 26 19.02 1.57 17.40
CA GLY A 26 19.04 0.29 16.69
C GLY A 26 17.84 0.19 15.74
N GLY A 27 17.53 -1.03 15.31
CA GLY A 27 16.47 -1.31 14.34
C GLY A 27 16.85 -0.93 12.92
N ASN A 28 15.84 -0.88 12.05
CA ASN A 28 16.03 -0.68 10.61
C ASN A 28 15.51 0.69 10.19
N ALA A 29 16.12 1.30 9.17
CA ALA A 29 15.48 2.39 8.46
C ALA A 29 14.14 1.88 7.88
N THR A 30 13.10 2.69 8.00
CA THR A 30 11.79 2.38 7.42
C THR A 30 11.67 2.99 6.04
N SER A 31 10.80 2.41 5.22
CA SER A 31 10.59 2.91 3.87
C SER A 31 9.74 4.20 3.92
N PRO A 32 10.09 5.24 3.14
CA PRO A 32 9.26 6.42 3.02
C PRO A 32 7.95 6.14 2.25
N TYR A 33 7.83 4.99 1.57
CA TYR A 33 6.70 4.63 0.72
C TYR A 33 5.63 3.78 1.43
N MET A 34 5.56 3.83 2.76
CA MET A 34 4.45 3.21 3.51
C MET A 34 3.19 4.07 3.41
N TYR A 35 2.02 3.44 3.31
CA TYR A 35 0.71 4.11 3.24
C TYR A 35 0.54 4.97 1.97
N GLY A 36 0.77 4.37 0.80
CA GLY A 36 0.35 4.91 -0.48
C GLY A 36 -1.09 4.52 -0.82
N LEU A 37 -1.53 4.91 -2.01
CA LEU A 37 -2.89 4.65 -2.50
C LEU A 37 -2.84 4.08 -3.92
N THR A 38 -3.72 3.13 -4.20
CA THR A 38 -3.86 2.55 -5.53
C THR A 38 -5.09 3.09 -6.24
N LEU A 39 -4.89 3.69 -7.40
CA LEU A 39 -5.97 4.08 -8.31
C LEU A 39 -6.32 2.89 -9.21
N ASP A 40 -7.36 2.12 -8.86
CA ASP A 40 -7.77 0.95 -9.63
C ASP A 40 -8.79 1.30 -10.72
N GLY A 41 -8.38 1.07 -11.98
CA GLY A 41 -9.26 1.09 -13.15
C GLY A 41 -9.66 2.49 -13.65
N LEU A 42 -9.61 2.69 -14.97
CA LEU A 42 -10.01 3.95 -15.62
C LEU A 42 -11.49 4.31 -15.39
N ASN A 43 -12.36 3.32 -15.19
CA ASN A 43 -13.80 3.55 -14.98
C ASN A 43 -14.12 4.18 -13.61
N SER A 44 -13.12 4.33 -12.74
CA SER A 44 -13.27 5.04 -11.47
C SER A 44 -13.20 6.55 -11.62
N ILE A 45 -12.88 7.11 -12.80
CA ILE A 45 -12.74 8.58 -12.99
C ILE A 45 -14.05 9.32 -13.18
N ASP A 46 -15.13 8.63 -13.53
CA ASP A 46 -16.41 9.27 -13.77
C ASP A 46 -16.89 9.95 -12.48
N GLY A 47 -16.98 11.27 -12.57
CA GLY A 47 -17.36 12.14 -11.46
C GLY A 47 -16.26 12.37 -10.41
N LEU A 48 -14.99 12.00 -10.66
CA LEU A 48 -13.84 12.44 -9.84
C LEU A 48 -13.45 13.88 -10.17
N PHE A 49 -13.42 14.20 -11.46
CA PHE A 49 -13.04 15.51 -11.98
C PHE A 49 -14.27 16.36 -12.24
N THR A 50 -14.16 17.66 -11.98
CA THR A 50 -15.20 18.61 -12.32
C THR A 50 -15.31 18.73 -13.85
N PRO A 51 -16.51 18.98 -14.42
CA PRO A 51 -16.68 19.23 -15.86
C PRO A 51 -16.04 20.54 -16.37
N SER A 52 -15.17 21.16 -15.56
CA SER A 52 -14.48 22.42 -15.85
C SER A 52 -13.47 22.24 -16.99
N PRO A 53 -13.22 23.28 -17.81
CA PRO A 53 -12.09 23.29 -18.75
C PRO A 53 -10.73 23.04 -18.08
N THR A 54 -10.61 23.22 -16.77
CA THR A 54 -9.39 22.96 -16.00
C THR A 54 -9.22 21.49 -15.56
N ASN A 55 -10.21 20.61 -15.77
CA ASN A 55 -10.15 19.18 -15.37
C ASN A 55 -9.71 18.96 -13.90
N GLU A 56 -10.06 19.86 -12.99
CA GLU A 56 -9.66 19.76 -11.58
C GLU A 56 -10.38 18.63 -10.85
N LEU A 57 -9.66 17.90 -9.98
CA LEU A 57 -10.28 16.95 -9.06
C LEU A 57 -11.28 17.69 -8.17
N ARG A 58 -12.45 17.10 -7.98
CA ARG A 58 -13.46 17.59 -7.04
C ARG A 58 -12.86 17.90 -5.67
N PRO A 59 -13.09 19.10 -5.10
CA PRO A 59 -12.52 19.50 -3.82
C PRO A 59 -12.83 18.54 -2.67
N ASP A 60 -14.04 18.00 -2.60
CA ASP A 60 -14.46 17.06 -1.56
C ASP A 60 -13.66 15.75 -1.57
N LEU A 61 -13.33 15.24 -2.76
CA LEU A 61 -12.49 14.05 -2.93
C LEU A 61 -11.02 14.39 -2.65
N LEU A 62 -10.55 15.54 -3.13
CA LEU A 62 -9.19 16.02 -2.88
C LEU A 62 -8.93 16.18 -1.38
N ASP A 63 -9.89 16.70 -0.61
CA ASP A 63 -9.77 16.85 0.83
C ASP A 63 -9.65 15.48 1.53
N LYS A 64 -10.40 14.47 1.08
CA LYS A 64 -10.26 13.10 1.61
C LYS A 64 -8.91 12.49 1.28
N LEU A 65 -8.37 12.75 0.10
CA LEU A 65 -7.03 12.28 -0.30
C LEU A 65 -5.92 12.98 0.48
N LYS A 66 -5.96 14.31 0.59
CA LYS A 66 -5.00 15.10 1.38
C LYS A 66 -4.98 14.66 2.84
N ALA A 67 -6.15 14.36 3.41
CA ALA A 67 -6.27 13.85 4.77
C ALA A 67 -5.52 12.52 5.01
N LEU A 68 -5.32 11.70 3.97
CA LEU A 68 -4.56 10.44 4.06
C LEU A 68 -3.05 10.67 4.00
N ASN A 69 -2.57 11.87 3.63
CA ASN A 69 -1.15 12.20 3.50
C ASN A 69 -0.35 11.13 2.73
N PRO A 70 -0.76 10.70 1.51
CA PRO A 70 -0.21 9.50 0.87
C PRO A 70 1.26 9.63 0.49
N SER A 71 2.02 8.53 0.62
CA SER A 71 3.47 8.53 0.31
C SER A 71 3.78 8.26 -1.17
N PHE A 72 2.86 7.62 -1.88
CA PHE A 72 2.87 7.47 -3.32
C PHE A 72 1.44 7.29 -3.85
N LEU A 73 1.23 7.51 -5.14
CA LEU A 73 0.05 7.06 -5.87
C LEU A 73 0.45 6.01 -6.90
N ARG A 74 -0.11 4.80 -6.81
CA ARG A 74 -0.04 3.85 -7.92
C ARG A 74 -1.09 4.25 -8.94
N LEU A 75 -0.64 4.58 -10.14
CA LEU A 75 -1.51 4.96 -11.25
C LEU A 75 -2.34 3.75 -11.71
N PRO A 76 -3.49 3.96 -12.37
CA PRO A 76 -4.23 2.86 -12.95
C PRO A 76 -3.44 2.18 -14.06
N VAL A 77 -3.73 0.90 -14.26
CA VAL A 77 -3.31 0.22 -15.48
C VAL A 77 -4.06 0.85 -16.63
N ALA A 78 -3.38 1.65 -17.44
CA ALA A 78 -3.92 2.09 -18.70
C ALA A 78 -3.06 1.58 -19.85
N ARG A 79 -3.73 1.23 -20.94
CA ARG A 79 -3.08 0.80 -22.18
C ARG A 79 -2.67 2.05 -22.92
N TYR A 80 -1.58 2.67 -22.51
CA TYR A 80 -1.09 3.88 -23.16
C TYR A 80 -0.35 3.50 -24.43
N SER A 81 -1.08 3.19 -25.50
CA SER A 81 -0.47 3.18 -26.83
C SER A 81 -0.11 4.62 -27.20
N SER A 82 1.10 4.81 -27.70
CA SER A 82 1.61 6.09 -28.21
C SER A 82 0.70 6.71 -29.31
N SER A 83 -0.27 5.97 -29.85
CA SER A 83 -1.21 6.41 -30.88
C SER A 83 -2.51 7.06 -30.39
N GLU A 84 -2.88 6.94 -29.11
CA GLU A 84 -4.20 7.41 -28.63
C GLU A 84 -4.10 8.67 -27.73
N SER A 85 -4.45 9.83 -28.29
CA SER A 85 -4.42 11.14 -27.59
C SER A 85 -5.30 11.18 -26.33
N ALA A 86 -6.43 10.47 -26.32
CA ALA A 86 -7.34 10.38 -25.19
C ALA A 86 -6.70 9.72 -23.96
N ASN A 87 -5.85 8.71 -24.16
CA ASN A 87 -5.18 8.02 -23.05
C ASN A 87 -4.15 8.95 -22.40
N ARG A 88 -3.36 9.69 -23.19
CA ARG A 88 -2.40 10.68 -22.65
C ARG A 88 -3.09 11.77 -21.80
N SER A 89 -4.24 12.27 -22.23
CA SER A 89 -5.00 13.24 -21.44
C SER A 89 -5.41 12.70 -20.07
N ASN A 90 -5.79 11.41 -19.98
CA ASN A 90 -6.12 10.78 -18.72
C ASN A 90 -4.90 10.53 -17.83
N LEU A 91 -3.75 10.16 -18.40
CA LEU A 91 -2.49 10.06 -17.64
C LEU A 91 -2.16 11.39 -16.96
N LEU A 92 -2.18 12.48 -17.72
CA LEU A 92 -1.85 13.81 -17.21
C LEU A 92 -2.77 14.24 -16.07
N LYS A 93 -4.07 13.89 -16.09
CA LYS A 93 -4.98 14.16 -14.95
C LYS A 93 -4.51 13.50 -13.65
N TYR A 94 -3.99 12.28 -13.71
CA TYR A 94 -3.45 11.61 -12.52
C TYR A 94 -2.13 12.20 -12.07
N ILE A 95 -1.31 12.66 -13.03
CA ILE A 95 -0.07 13.35 -12.75
C ILE A 95 -0.33 14.72 -12.09
N ASP A 96 -1.35 15.46 -12.54
CA ASP A 96 -1.79 16.70 -11.90
C ASP A 96 -2.29 16.45 -10.47
N LEU A 97 -3.03 15.36 -10.27
CA LEU A 97 -3.46 14.94 -8.94
C LEU A 97 -2.26 14.63 -8.03
N ALA A 98 -1.30 13.84 -8.52
CA ALA A 98 -0.09 13.50 -7.79
C ALA A 98 0.74 14.74 -7.44
N THR A 99 0.85 15.68 -8.39
CA THR A 99 1.50 16.98 -8.19
C THR A 99 0.79 17.81 -7.13
N THR A 100 -0.55 17.87 -7.18
CA THR A 100 -1.39 18.56 -6.19
C THR A 100 -1.23 17.97 -4.78
N LEU A 101 -1.00 16.67 -4.68
CA LEU A 101 -0.75 15.97 -3.41
C LEU A 101 0.73 16.01 -2.98
N SER A 102 1.63 16.50 -3.85
CA SER A 102 3.08 16.46 -3.65
C SER A 102 3.59 15.04 -3.39
N THR A 103 3.05 14.08 -4.13
CA THR A 103 3.26 12.65 -3.92
C THR A 103 3.85 12.02 -5.18
N PRO A 104 4.93 11.22 -5.10
CA PRO A 104 5.47 10.51 -6.26
C PRO A 104 4.48 9.47 -6.79
N VAL A 105 4.63 9.08 -8.05
CA VAL A 105 3.78 8.06 -8.66
C VAL A 105 4.53 6.76 -8.91
N ILE A 106 3.84 5.63 -8.74
CA ILE A 106 4.29 4.32 -9.21
C ILE A 106 3.53 4.02 -10.49
N LEU A 107 4.26 3.67 -11.55
CA LEU A 107 3.71 3.47 -12.88
C LEU A 107 3.59 1.98 -13.19
N PRO A 108 2.38 1.43 -13.37
CA PRO A 108 2.21 0.09 -13.90
C PRO A 108 2.48 0.05 -15.40
N LEU A 109 3.39 -0.83 -15.81
CA LEU A 109 3.78 -1.05 -17.19
C LEU A 109 3.23 -2.41 -17.67
N PRO A 110 2.23 -2.42 -18.57
CA PRO A 110 1.78 -3.66 -19.19
C PRO A 110 2.77 -4.11 -20.27
N PRO A 111 3.10 -5.42 -20.38
CA PRO A 111 3.79 -5.96 -21.54
C PRO A 111 2.81 -6.10 -22.73
N ALA A 112 2.07 -5.04 -23.07
CA ALA A 112 1.01 -5.06 -24.07
C ALA A 112 1.30 -4.14 -25.26
N GLY A 113 1.13 -4.69 -26.47
CA GLY A 113 1.24 -4.01 -27.76
C GLY A 113 0.68 -4.91 -28.86
N SER A 114 0.44 -4.39 -30.07
CA SER A 114 -0.06 -5.17 -31.22
C SER A 114 0.90 -6.28 -31.68
N SER A 115 2.16 -6.24 -31.21
CA SER A 115 3.12 -7.34 -31.29
C SER A 115 4.07 -7.34 -30.07
N PRO A 116 4.70 -8.48 -29.73
CA PRO A 116 5.66 -8.60 -28.63
C PRO A 116 6.81 -7.57 -28.65
N ARG A 117 7.30 -7.16 -29.83
CA ARG A 117 8.37 -6.16 -29.94
C ARG A 117 7.90 -4.73 -29.66
N HIS A 118 6.63 -4.42 -29.94
CA HIS A 118 6.08 -3.08 -29.66
C HIS A 118 5.68 -2.93 -28.18
N ALA A 119 5.29 -4.01 -27.51
CA ALA A 119 4.87 -4.00 -26.12
C ALA A 119 5.92 -3.41 -25.15
N VAL A 120 7.19 -3.85 -25.28
CA VAL A 120 8.28 -3.32 -24.45
C VAL A 120 8.53 -1.84 -24.77
N GLN A 121 8.59 -1.50 -26.06
CA GLN A 121 8.87 -0.13 -26.48
C GLN A 121 7.77 0.85 -26.06
N ASP A 122 6.50 0.46 -26.10
CA ASP A 122 5.38 1.31 -25.67
C ASP A 122 5.50 1.66 -24.17
N SER A 123 5.88 0.68 -23.33
CA SER A 123 6.17 0.93 -21.91
C SER A 123 7.36 1.89 -21.71
N LEU A 124 8.43 1.73 -22.50
CA LEU A 124 9.60 2.63 -22.43
C LEU A 124 9.28 4.05 -22.92
N ASN A 125 8.42 4.17 -23.94
CA ASN A 125 7.95 5.45 -24.46
C ASN A 125 7.10 6.19 -23.42
N GLU A 126 6.24 5.47 -22.69
CA GLU A 126 5.47 6.06 -21.60
C GLU A 126 6.37 6.54 -20.46
N LEU A 127 7.39 5.74 -20.11
CA LEU A 127 8.36 6.15 -19.11
C LEU A 127 9.19 7.36 -19.60
N GLU A 128 9.58 7.41 -20.87
CA GLU A 128 10.26 8.57 -21.49
C GLU A 128 9.35 9.80 -21.51
N PHE A 129 8.06 9.63 -21.81
CA PHE A 129 7.09 10.72 -21.75
C PHE A 129 7.09 11.37 -20.37
N LEU A 130 7.13 10.58 -19.29
CA LEU A 130 7.12 11.11 -17.93
C LEU A 130 8.49 11.59 -17.43
N THR A 131 9.58 10.94 -17.81
CA THR A 131 10.91 11.13 -17.19
C THR A 131 11.96 11.74 -18.11
N GLY A 132 11.74 11.69 -19.42
CA GLY A 132 12.71 12.08 -20.43
C GLY A 132 12.90 13.58 -20.53
N ASP A 133 14.04 13.99 -21.09
CA ASP A 133 14.35 15.39 -21.38
C ASP A 133 13.51 15.90 -22.56
N VAL A 134 13.25 17.21 -22.64
CA VAL A 134 12.47 17.80 -23.74
C VAL A 134 13.14 17.66 -25.11
N SER A 135 14.44 17.32 -25.16
CA SER A 135 15.13 16.96 -26.40
C SER A 135 14.84 15.54 -26.90
N GLU A 136 14.25 14.67 -26.07
CA GLU A 136 13.85 13.31 -26.44
C GLU A 136 12.44 13.31 -27.05
N PRO A 137 12.12 12.40 -27.99
CA PRO A 137 10.83 12.43 -28.70
C PRO A 137 9.60 12.49 -27.79
N PHE A 138 9.54 11.68 -26.73
CA PHE A 138 8.39 11.66 -25.83
C PHE A 138 8.46 12.75 -24.75
N GLY A 139 9.65 13.23 -24.39
CA GLY A 139 9.80 14.42 -23.54
C GLY A 139 9.38 15.70 -24.28
N ALA A 140 9.68 15.82 -25.57
CA ALA A 140 9.20 16.91 -26.43
C ALA A 140 7.67 16.88 -26.55
N LEU A 141 7.07 15.70 -26.74
CA LEU A 141 5.62 15.54 -26.74
C LEU A 141 5.00 15.96 -25.39
N ARG A 142 5.66 15.64 -24.27
CA ARG A 142 5.23 16.11 -22.94
C ARG A 142 5.28 17.65 -22.85
N GLU A 143 6.33 18.27 -23.37
CA GLU A 143 6.48 19.73 -23.43
C GLU A 143 5.40 20.39 -24.30
N GLU A 144 5.10 19.85 -25.48
CA GLU A 144 4.02 20.33 -26.37
C GLU A 144 2.65 20.35 -25.68
N LEU A 145 2.43 19.44 -24.72
CA LEU A 145 1.22 19.36 -23.90
C LEU A 145 1.24 20.32 -22.68
N GLY A 146 2.29 21.13 -22.53
CA GLY A 146 2.43 22.13 -21.47
C GLY A 146 3.25 21.69 -20.26
N TYR A 147 3.93 20.54 -20.33
CA TYR A 147 4.64 19.94 -19.19
C TYR A 147 6.15 19.79 -19.48
N SER A 148 6.91 20.86 -19.31
CA SER A 148 8.35 20.87 -19.61
C SER A 148 9.21 20.14 -18.57
N VAL A 149 8.78 20.08 -17.31
CA VAL A 149 9.56 19.47 -16.21
C VAL A 149 9.34 17.95 -16.17
N PRO A 150 10.40 17.13 -16.25
CA PRO A 150 10.27 15.68 -16.08
C PRO A 150 9.84 15.30 -14.65
N TRP A 151 8.99 14.29 -14.54
CA TRP A 151 8.62 13.71 -13.26
C TRP A 151 9.65 12.67 -12.81
N LYS A 152 9.84 12.58 -11.49
CA LYS A 152 10.63 11.51 -10.90
C LYS A 152 9.75 10.31 -10.60
N ILE A 153 10.01 9.20 -11.29
CA ILE A 153 9.36 7.91 -11.06
C ILE A 153 10.30 7.04 -10.22
N PRO A 154 10.02 6.80 -8.92
CA PRO A 154 10.90 5.95 -8.10
C PRO A 154 10.78 4.48 -8.47
N PHE A 155 9.57 4.03 -8.84
CA PHE A 155 9.29 2.63 -9.13
C PHE A 155 8.33 2.44 -10.30
N VAL A 156 8.50 1.32 -10.99
CA VAL A 156 7.53 0.78 -11.94
C VAL A 156 7.03 -0.58 -11.49
N GLU A 157 5.80 -0.92 -11.88
CA GLU A 157 5.25 -2.26 -11.74
C GLU A 157 5.24 -2.97 -13.08
N ILE A 158 6.01 -4.03 -13.23
CA ILE A 158 5.92 -4.95 -14.37
C ILE A 158 4.70 -5.84 -14.14
N LEU A 159 3.62 -5.55 -14.86
CA LEU A 159 2.37 -6.27 -14.73
C LEU A 159 2.50 -7.69 -15.26
N GLY A 160 1.96 -8.64 -14.50
CA GLY A 160 1.98 -10.06 -14.82
C GLY A 160 0.76 -10.53 -15.61
N GLY A 161 0.82 -11.77 -16.08
CA GLY A 161 -0.34 -12.50 -16.60
C GLY A 161 -0.49 -12.48 -18.12
N MET A 162 0.55 -12.08 -18.87
CA MET A 162 0.56 -12.16 -20.32
C MET A 162 1.54 -13.20 -20.84
N ASP A 163 2.84 -12.92 -20.71
CA ASP A 163 3.93 -13.76 -21.20
C ASP A 163 5.20 -13.48 -20.37
N ALA A 164 5.68 -14.50 -19.67
CA ALA A 164 6.80 -14.36 -18.75
C ALA A 164 8.10 -13.91 -19.45
N ARG A 165 8.29 -14.24 -20.74
CA ARG A 165 9.47 -13.80 -21.49
C ARG A 165 9.39 -12.31 -21.80
N LEU A 166 8.22 -11.79 -22.17
CA LEU A 166 8.03 -10.36 -22.39
C LEU A 166 8.13 -9.55 -21.10
N GLU A 167 7.59 -10.07 -20.01
CA GLU A 167 7.71 -9.47 -18.68
C GLU A 167 9.18 -9.37 -18.25
N GLN A 168 9.98 -10.42 -18.47
CA GLN A 168 11.41 -10.43 -18.19
C GLN A 168 12.17 -9.45 -19.10
N GLN A 169 11.87 -9.42 -20.40
CA GLN A 169 12.48 -8.47 -21.35
C GLN A 169 12.19 -7.01 -20.98
N LEU A 170 10.97 -6.71 -20.53
CA LEU A 170 10.62 -5.38 -20.06
C LEU A 170 11.37 -5.01 -18.78
N CYS A 171 11.48 -5.95 -17.83
CA CYS A 171 12.26 -5.74 -16.60
C CYS A 171 13.74 -5.43 -16.91
N GLU A 172 14.34 -6.18 -17.84
CA GLU A 172 15.72 -5.95 -18.30
C GLU A 172 15.88 -4.58 -18.97
N ALA A 173 14.96 -4.24 -19.89
CA ALA A 173 15.02 -2.99 -20.63
C ALA A 173 14.83 -1.75 -19.72
N VAL A 174 13.93 -1.82 -18.74
CA VAL A 174 13.78 -0.75 -17.73
C VAL A 174 15.07 -0.59 -16.94
N ARG A 175 15.67 -1.68 -16.45
CA ARG A 175 16.91 -1.62 -15.67
C ARG A 175 18.08 -1.08 -16.47
N GLU A 176 18.14 -1.39 -17.76
CA GLU A 176 19.21 -0.90 -18.66
C GLU A 176 19.07 0.60 -18.95
N ARG A 177 17.86 1.06 -19.29
CA ARG A 177 17.61 2.46 -19.71
C ARG A 177 17.38 3.42 -18.55
N TYR A 178 16.85 2.92 -17.43
CA TYR A 178 16.45 3.70 -16.26
C TYR A 178 17.01 3.08 -14.97
N PRO A 179 18.35 3.07 -14.77
CA PRO A 179 18.98 2.36 -13.66
C PRO A 179 18.60 2.88 -12.26
N ASP A 180 18.10 4.11 -12.16
CA ASP A 180 17.64 4.72 -10.91
C ASP A 180 16.17 4.40 -10.58
N VAL A 181 15.46 3.69 -11.46
CA VAL A 181 14.05 3.31 -11.30
C VAL A 181 13.97 1.86 -10.84
N GLY A 182 13.43 1.61 -9.64
CA GLY A 182 13.24 0.25 -9.15
C GLY A 182 12.06 -0.44 -9.84
N ALA A 183 12.18 -1.75 -10.12
CA ALA A 183 11.09 -2.54 -10.69
C ALA A 183 10.49 -3.48 -9.64
N PHE A 184 9.17 -3.55 -9.58
CA PHE A 184 8.42 -4.60 -8.89
C PHE A 184 7.64 -5.42 -9.90
N SER A 185 7.48 -6.73 -9.69
CA SER A 185 6.75 -7.61 -10.60
C SER A 185 5.73 -8.48 -9.88
N SER A 186 4.57 -8.65 -10.53
CA SER A 186 3.54 -9.61 -10.13
C SER A 186 3.88 -11.07 -10.47
N SER A 187 4.85 -11.31 -11.37
CA SER A 187 5.22 -12.65 -11.87
C SER A 187 6.58 -13.16 -11.38
N LYS A 188 7.20 -12.53 -10.37
CA LYS A 188 8.55 -12.88 -9.84
C LYS A 188 9.66 -12.88 -10.92
N MET A 189 9.86 -11.74 -11.57
CA MET A 189 10.93 -11.54 -12.55
C MET A 189 12.32 -11.36 -11.91
N GLU A 190 13.38 -11.75 -12.61
CA GLU A 190 14.75 -11.56 -12.15
C GLU A 190 15.11 -10.06 -12.16
N GLY A 191 15.69 -9.58 -11.06
CA GLY A 191 16.05 -8.17 -10.91
C GLY A 191 14.89 -7.25 -10.49
N ALA A 192 13.69 -7.79 -10.30
CA ALA A 192 12.55 -7.06 -9.75
C ALA A 192 12.20 -7.49 -8.31
N GLY A 193 11.68 -6.55 -7.53
CA GLY A 193 10.98 -6.87 -6.29
C GLY A 193 9.66 -7.57 -6.53
N ARG A 194 9.09 -8.16 -5.48
CA ARG A 194 7.82 -8.88 -5.56
C ARG A 194 6.64 -7.97 -5.25
N VAL A 195 5.62 -8.00 -6.09
CA VAL A 195 4.29 -7.47 -5.77
C VAL A 195 3.51 -8.52 -4.98
N VAL A 196 2.87 -8.12 -3.90
CA VAL A 196 1.91 -8.95 -3.15
C VAL A 196 0.60 -8.19 -3.00
N GLN A 197 -0.50 -8.93 -2.92
CA GLN A 197 -1.82 -8.40 -2.61
C GLN A 197 -2.41 -9.21 -1.47
N GLU A 198 -3.05 -8.54 -0.51
CA GLU A 198 -3.56 -9.16 0.70
C GLU A 198 -5.02 -8.78 0.93
N TYR A 199 -5.93 -9.66 0.50
CA TYR A 199 -7.36 -9.50 0.69
C TYR A 199 -7.91 -10.71 1.43
N GLY A 200 -8.65 -10.44 2.51
CA GLY A 200 -9.25 -11.52 3.28
C GLY A 200 -10.19 -11.02 4.35
N THR A 201 -10.50 -11.92 5.26
CA THR A 201 -11.22 -11.64 6.49
C THR A 201 -10.32 -10.87 7.49
N PRO A 202 -10.91 -10.15 8.45
CA PRO A 202 -10.16 -9.56 9.56
C PRO A 202 -9.22 -10.56 10.26
N ASP A 203 -9.65 -11.81 10.51
CA ASP A 203 -8.81 -12.82 11.15
C ASP A 203 -7.61 -13.25 10.29
N GLU A 204 -7.74 -13.26 8.97
CA GLU A 204 -6.63 -13.53 8.04
C GLU A 204 -5.59 -12.41 8.08
N LEU A 205 -6.01 -11.16 8.00
CA LEU A 205 -5.12 -10.00 8.08
C LEU A 205 -4.38 -9.92 9.42
N VAL A 206 -5.05 -10.26 10.52
CA VAL A 206 -4.42 -10.33 11.84
C VAL A 206 -3.35 -11.43 11.89
N ARG A 207 -3.65 -12.62 11.33
CA ARG A 207 -2.67 -13.71 11.21
C ARG A 207 -1.47 -13.32 10.35
N ALA A 208 -1.68 -12.50 9.32
CA ALA A 208 -0.65 -12.03 8.41
C ALA A 208 0.35 -11.02 9.03
N PHE A 209 0.19 -10.63 10.31
CA PHE A 209 1.13 -9.75 11.01
C PHE A 209 2.59 -10.25 10.92
N GLY A 210 2.79 -11.57 10.91
CA GLY A 210 4.09 -12.26 10.88
C GLY A 210 4.69 -12.51 9.50
N ASP A 211 3.93 -12.31 8.43
CA ASP A 211 4.26 -12.93 7.13
C ASP A 211 5.54 -12.40 6.48
N PHE A 212 5.91 -11.16 6.83
CA PHE A 212 7.11 -10.54 6.30
C PHE A 212 8.37 -10.84 7.13
N ASP A 213 8.27 -11.43 8.33
CA ASP A 213 9.40 -11.60 9.26
C ASP A 213 10.56 -12.45 8.70
N HIS A 214 10.24 -13.35 7.77
CA HIS A 214 11.22 -14.24 7.09
C HIS A 214 11.28 -14.03 5.58
N SER A 215 10.62 -13.00 5.07
CA SER A 215 10.66 -12.66 3.65
C SER A 215 12.06 -12.25 3.20
N ARG A 216 12.37 -12.49 1.92
CA ARG A 216 13.65 -12.13 1.29
C ARG A 216 13.40 -11.24 0.08
N GLY A 217 14.28 -10.27 -0.13
CA GLY A 217 14.20 -9.32 -1.24
C GLY A 217 13.11 -8.26 -1.05
N PRO A 218 13.09 -7.25 -1.93
CA PRO A 218 12.13 -6.17 -1.85
C PRO A 218 10.71 -6.64 -2.17
N ILE A 219 9.75 -6.17 -1.39
CA ILE A 219 8.33 -6.48 -1.48
C ILE A 219 7.56 -5.17 -1.52
N TRP A 220 6.56 -5.12 -2.39
CA TRP A 220 5.56 -4.07 -2.38
C TRP A 220 4.18 -4.70 -2.21
N VAL A 221 3.46 -4.28 -1.16
CA VAL A 221 2.06 -4.66 -0.96
C VAL A 221 1.19 -3.70 -1.78
N ALA A 222 0.87 -4.06 -3.02
CA ALA A 222 0.22 -3.16 -3.97
C ALA A 222 -1.30 -3.02 -3.75
N GLY A 223 -1.89 -3.90 -2.93
CA GLY A 223 -3.29 -3.85 -2.55
C GLY A 223 -3.50 -4.62 -1.25
N TYR A 224 -4.26 -4.04 -0.33
CA TYR A 224 -4.79 -4.76 0.83
C TYR A 224 -6.15 -4.20 1.24
N ALA A 225 -7.04 -5.07 1.75
CA ALA A 225 -8.28 -4.70 2.41
C ALA A 225 -8.92 -5.90 3.14
N ALA A 226 -9.66 -5.62 4.21
CA ALA A 226 -10.60 -6.57 4.79
C ALA A 226 -11.87 -6.59 3.93
N VAL A 227 -12.08 -7.67 3.20
CA VAL A 227 -13.13 -7.76 2.16
C VAL A 227 -14.29 -8.66 2.54
N GLN A 228 -14.17 -9.42 3.63
CA GLN A 228 -15.16 -10.40 4.09
C GLN A 228 -15.31 -10.34 5.62
N GLU A 229 -16.40 -10.88 6.16
CA GLU A 229 -16.56 -11.08 7.61
C GLU A 229 -15.84 -12.35 8.07
N ASN A 230 -15.45 -12.47 9.34
CA ASN A 230 -14.81 -13.70 9.85
C ASN A 230 -15.74 -14.94 9.83
N THR A 231 -17.04 -14.74 9.67
CA THR A 231 -18.04 -15.81 9.53
C THR A 231 -18.03 -16.43 8.13
N SER A 232 -17.37 -15.79 7.17
CA SER A 232 -17.19 -16.24 5.79
C SER A 232 -16.15 -17.37 5.73
N MET A 233 -16.60 -18.62 5.86
CA MET A 233 -15.74 -19.81 5.78
C MET A 233 -15.44 -20.26 4.33
N ASP A 234 -15.93 -19.53 3.32
CA ASP A 234 -15.79 -19.83 1.89
C ASP A 234 -15.17 -18.63 1.15
N GLN A 235 -14.17 -18.89 0.31
CA GLN A 235 -13.55 -17.89 -0.58
C GLN A 235 -14.56 -17.24 -1.55
N ASN A 236 -15.70 -17.89 -1.80
CA ASN A 236 -16.80 -17.34 -2.61
C ASN A 236 -17.78 -16.47 -1.81
N SER A 237 -17.53 -16.22 -0.52
CA SER A 237 -18.40 -15.37 0.29
C SER A 237 -18.50 -13.96 -0.32
N PRO A 238 -19.69 -13.35 -0.28
CA PRO A 238 -19.88 -12.03 -0.87
C PRO A 238 -18.98 -11.01 -0.19
N THR A 239 -18.37 -10.15 -1.00
CA THR A 239 -17.59 -9.01 -0.51
C THR A 239 -18.47 -8.07 0.31
N ILE A 240 -17.98 -7.63 1.47
CA ILE A 240 -18.69 -6.67 2.31
C ILE A 240 -18.85 -5.34 1.56
N PRO A 241 -19.99 -4.64 1.71
CA PRO A 241 -20.24 -3.41 0.96
C PRO A 241 -19.37 -2.24 1.45
N TYR A 242 -18.95 -2.26 2.72
CA TYR A 242 -18.21 -1.17 3.36
C TYR A 242 -17.14 -1.69 4.32
N PRO A 243 -16.01 -0.99 4.48
CA PRO A 243 -15.05 -1.34 5.50
C PRO A 243 -15.66 -1.21 6.91
N THR A 244 -15.46 -2.25 7.73
CA THR A 244 -15.96 -2.31 9.11
C THR A 244 -14.89 -1.87 10.10
N TRP A 245 -15.28 -1.50 11.32
CA TRP A 245 -14.31 -1.19 12.39
C TRP A 245 -13.37 -2.37 12.66
N LEU A 246 -13.90 -3.60 12.70
CA LEU A 246 -13.10 -4.81 12.91
C LEU A 246 -12.08 -5.01 11.78
N GLY A 247 -12.51 -4.82 10.52
CA GLY A 247 -11.63 -4.86 9.36
C GLY A 247 -10.55 -3.79 9.40
N ALA A 248 -10.90 -2.56 9.73
CA ALA A 248 -9.94 -1.46 9.83
C ALA A 248 -8.88 -1.70 10.93
N VAL A 249 -9.25 -2.30 12.07
CA VAL A 249 -8.28 -2.70 13.10
C VAL A 249 -7.38 -3.85 12.63
N ALA A 250 -7.93 -4.82 11.90
CA ALA A 250 -7.15 -5.92 11.33
C ALA A 250 -6.16 -5.44 10.26
N GLU A 251 -6.58 -4.52 9.39
CA GLU A 251 -5.72 -3.84 8.42
C GLU A 251 -4.62 -3.05 9.12
N ALA A 252 -4.92 -2.36 10.23
CA ALA A 252 -3.91 -1.69 11.04
C ALA A 252 -2.83 -2.69 11.50
N ILE A 253 -3.25 -3.85 12.02
CA ILE A 253 -2.35 -4.89 12.49
C ILE A 253 -1.47 -5.40 11.35
N PHE A 254 -2.07 -5.77 10.21
CA PHE A 254 -1.32 -6.17 9.02
C PHE A 254 -0.28 -5.10 8.61
N LEU A 255 -0.66 -3.83 8.59
CA LEU A 255 0.23 -2.71 8.28
C LEU A 255 1.36 -2.53 9.30
N LEU A 256 1.14 -2.78 10.59
CA LEU A 256 2.23 -2.80 11.58
C LEU A 256 3.21 -3.93 11.28
N GLY A 257 2.71 -5.09 10.84
CA GLY A 257 3.52 -6.22 10.37
C GLY A 257 4.36 -5.88 9.13
N ALA A 258 3.79 -5.12 8.19
CA ALA A 258 4.50 -4.60 7.02
C ALA A 258 5.55 -3.55 7.40
N GLU A 259 5.19 -2.52 8.17
CA GLU A 259 6.08 -1.41 8.53
C GLU A 259 7.25 -1.84 9.43
N ARG A 260 7.05 -2.83 10.32
CA ARG A 260 8.16 -3.37 11.13
C ARG A 260 9.21 -4.10 10.30
N ASN A 261 8.83 -4.56 9.10
CA ASN A 261 9.67 -5.22 8.11
C ASN A 261 10.03 -4.27 6.95
N SER A 262 10.07 -2.96 7.17
CA SER A 262 10.34 -2.00 6.11
C SER A 262 11.75 -2.07 5.47
N ASP A 263 12.68 -2.86 6.02
CA ASP A 263 13.94 -3.21 5.35
C ASP A 263 13.71 -4.03 4.07
N ARG A 264 12.54 -4.68 3.95
CA ARG A 264 12.15 -5.48 2.78
C ARG A 264 10.78 -5.11 2.23
N VAL A 265 9.83 -4.69 3.06
CA VAL A 265 8.54 -4.17 2.60
C VAL A 265 8.68 -2.68 2.29
N TRP A 266 8.83 -2.37 1.02
CA TRP A 266 9.12 -1.03 0.54
C TRP A 266 7.88 -0.17 0.49
N GLY A 267 6.70 -0.73 0.29
CA GLY A 267 5.48 0.08 0.33
C GLY A 267 4.23 -0.73 0.57
N THR A 268 3.18 -0.01 0.91
CA THR A 268 1.83 -0.55 1.07
C THR A 268 0.85 0.40 0.42
N SER A 269 -0.15 -0.12 -0.27
CA SER A 269 -1.26 0.67 -0.80
C SER A 269 -2.60 -0.02 -0.59
N TYR A 270 -3.58 0.75 -0.13
CA TYR A 270 -4.96 0.29 -0.02
C TYR A 270 -5.60 0.26 -1.40
N ALA A 271 -6.42 -0.76 -1.64
CA ALA A 271 -7.21 -0.94 -2.85
C ALA A 271 -8.53 -1.64 -2.50
N PRO A 272 -9.67 -1.30 -3.13
CA PRO A 272 -9.85 -0.18 -4.07
C PRO A 272 -9.94 1.18 -3.36
N LEU A 273 -9.41 2.24 -3.98
CA LEU A 273 -9.44 3.59 -3.38
C LEU A 273 -10.83 4.23 -3.41
N PHE A 274 -11.56 4.05 -4.52
CA PHE A 274 -12.78 4.79 -4.79
C PHE A 274 -13.96 3.88 -5.12
N GLN A 275 -15.13 4.23 -4.59
CA GLN A 275 -16.42 3.68 -5.03
C GLN A 275 -17.35 4.82 -5.41
N ASN A 276 -17.72 4.88 -6.68
CA ASN A 276 -18.85 5.66 -7.15
C ASN A 276 -20.14 4.85 -6.96
N PHE A 277 -21.01 5.27 -6.04
CA PHE A 277 -22.28 4.55 -5.78
C PHE A 277 -23.21 4.47 -6.97
N ASN A 278 -23.06 5.37 -7.94
CA ASN A 278 -23.95 5.39 -9.10
C ASN A 278 -23.57 4.36 -10.16
N ASN A 279 -22.32 3.85 -10.18
CA ASN A 279 -21.84 3.06 -11.32
C ASN A 279 -20.59 2.17 -11.05
N SER A 280 -20.22 1.91 -9.80
CA SER A 280 -19.02 1.10 -9.49
C SER A 280 -19.34 -0.10 -8.60
N ASN A 281 -18.76 -1.24 -8.95
CA ASN A 281 -18.76 -2.48 -8.17
C ASN A 281 -17.46 -2.65 -7.35
N GLN A 282 -16.62 -1.61 -7.25
CA GLN A 282 -15.41 -1.67 -6.41
C GLN A 282 -15.79 -1.54 -4.93
N ILE A 283 -15.87 -2.67 -4.24
CA ILE A 283 -16.16 -2.76 -2.81
C ILE A 283 -15.16 -3.69 -2.10
N PRO A 284 -14.90 -3.47 -0.80
CA PRO A 284 -15.19 -2.26 -0.05
C PRO A 284 -14.12 -1.16 -0.33
N ALA A 285 -14.54 0.03 -0.72
CA ALA A 285 -13.59 1.12 -1.05
C ALA A 285 -13.22 2.00 0.15
N LEU A 286 -12.06 2.65 0.04
CA LEU A 286 -11.57 3.58 1.06
C LEU A 286 -12.40 4.87 1.13
N ILE A 287 -12.80 5.40 -0.04
CA ILE A 287 -13.60 6.62 -0.19
C ILE A 287 -14.81 6.29 -1.08
N THR A 288 -16.00 6.55 -0.56
CA THR A 288 -17.26 6.41 -1.31
C THR A 288 -17.79 7.79 -1.68
N TYR A 289 -18.37 7.93 -2.88
CA TYR A 289 -18.93 9.19 -3.34
C TYR A 289 -20.10 9.00 -4.31
N THR A 290 -20.88 10.06 -4.48
CA THR A 290 -21.89 10.21 -5.53
C THR A 290 -21.59 11.47 -6.34
N THR A 291 -22.45 11.83 -7.29
CA THR A 291 -22.39 13.12 -7.99
C THR A 291 -22.65 14.33 -7.07
N ASN A 292 -23.15 14.12 -5.85
CA ASN A 292 -23.39 15.15 -4.85
C ASN A 292 -22.18 15.29 -3.90
N PRO A 293 -21.38 16.39 -3.95
CA PRO A 293 -20.16 16.56 -3.15
C PRO A 293 -20.31 16.33 -1.63
N PRO A 294 -21.39 16.79 -0.97
CA PRO A 294 -21.62 16.51 0.45
C PRO A 294 -21.79 15.03 0.80
N SER A 295 -22.02 14.14 -0.18
CA SER A 295 -22.19 12.70 0.02
C SER A 295 -20.87 11.91 -0.05
N THR A 296 -19.72 12.58 -0.11
CA THR A 296 -18.40 11.94 -0.13
C THR A 296 -17.95 11.55 1.28
N THR A 297 -17.72 10.25 1.48
CA THR A 297 -17.45 9.67 2.80
C THR A 297 -16.15 8.87 2.79
N GLY A 298 -15.31 9.09 3.81
CA GLY A 298 -14.16 8.22 4.09
C GLY A 298 -14.59 7.09 5.02
N SER A 299 -14.17 5.87 4.73
CA SER A 299 -14.53 4.67 5.50
C SER A 299 -13.86 4.60 6.89
N THR A 300 -14.13 3.53 7.64
CA THR A 300 -13.38 3.22 8.87
C THR A 300 -11.88 3.02 8.58
N SER A 301 -11.55 2.31 7.50
CA SER A 301 -10.17 2.15 7.01
C SER A 301 -9.52 3.48 6.62
N HIS A 302 -10.28 4.44 6.06
CA HIS A 302 -9.77 5.78 5.75
C HIS A 302 -9.21 6.46 7.01
N ARG A 303 -9.93 6.34 8.14
CA ARG A 303 -9.51 6.93 9.42
C ARG A 303 -8.28 6.25 10.01
N ILE A 304 -8.20 4.93 9.90
CA ILE A 304 -7.01 4.18 10.37
C ILE A 304 -5.79 4.52 9.52
N ILE A 305 -5.91 4.57 8.20
CA ILE A 305 -4.79 4.94 7.32
C ILE A 305 -4.37 6.39 7.59
N GLN A 306 -5.31 7.33 7.72
CA GLN A 306 -5.03 8.71 8.11
C GLN A 306 -4.24 8.78 9.44
N LEU A 307 -4.63 7.99 10.44
CA LEU A 307 -3.93 7.92 11.71
C LEU A 307 -2.49 7.40 11.52
N LEU A 308 -2.32 6.27 10.82
CA LEU A 308 -1.02 5.62 10.67
C LEU A 308 -0.05 6.42 9.78
N SER A 309 -0.55 7.03 8.70
CA SER A 309 0.26 7.83 7.77
C SER A 309 0.68 9.19 8.33
N SER A 310 -0.05 9.72 9.32
CA SER A 310 0.34 10.94 10.04
C SER A 310 1.55 10.72 10.98
N ALA A 311 1.85 9.47 11.31
CA ALA A 311 2.93 9.08 12.22
C ALA A 311 3.91 8.10 11.56
N ARG A 312 4.35 8.39 10.32
CA ARG A 312 5.35 7.57 9.62
C ARG A 312 6.66 7.54 10.38
N LEU A 313 7.18 6.33 10.56
CA LEU A 313 8.50 6.15 11.14
C LEU A 313 9.56 6.48 10.09
N THR A 314 10.74 6.91 10.55
CA THR A 314 11.99 6.89 9.75
C THR A 314 12.87 5.71 10.14
N HIS A 315 12.72 5.21 11.36
CA HIS A 315 13.43 4.06 11.88
C HIS A 315 12.51 3.26 12.81
N SER A 316 12.48 1.94 12.64
CA SER A 316 11.91 1.03 13.62
C SER A 316 12.85 0.88 14.81
N LEU A 317 12.32 0.58 15.99
CA LEU A 317 13.10 0.38 17.21
C LEU A 317 12.87 -1.01 17.78
N PRO A 318 13.94 -1.75 18.13
CA PRO A 318 13.83 -3.05 18.77
C PRO A 318 12.97 -2.97 20.03
N THR A 319 11.97 -3.84 20.08
CA THR A 319 10.99 -3.92 21.17
C THR A 319 10.97 -5.34 21.72
N LEU A 320 11.29 -5.48 23.00
CA LEU A 320 11.11 -6.73 23.75
C LEU A 320 9.72 -6.73 24.39
N SER A 321 9.06 -7.88 24.39
CA SER A 321 7.75 -8.07 25.00
C SER A 321 7.76 -9.22 25.99
N SER A 322 6.96 -9.11 27.05
CA SER A 322 6.73 -10.20 28.02
C SER A 322 5.90 -11.35 27.45
N SER A 323 5.20 -11.15 26.33
CA SER A 323 4.36 -12.16 25.68
C SER A 323 4.40 -12.01 24.16
N PRO A 324 4.08 -13.07 23.38
CA PRO A 324 3.89 -12.92 21.94
C PRO A 324 2.71 -11.96 21.63
N PRO A 325 2.65 -11.39 20.42
CA PRO A 325 1.46 -10.67 19.94
C PRO A 325 0.23 -11.56 20.03
N ASN A 326 -0.91 -10.95 20.36
CA ASN A 326 -2.22 -11.53 20.70
C ASN A 326 -2.62 -11.23 22.18
N PRO A 327 -3.69 -10.46 22.45
CA PRO A 327 -4.54 -9.77 21.47
C PRO A 327 -3.95 -8.43 20.99
N ALA A 328 -2.85 -7.96 21.60
CA ALA A 328 -2.21 -6.70 21.24
C ALA A 328 -1.08 -6.90 20.23
N TYR A 329 -0.93 -5.93 19.34
CA TYR A 329 0.08 -5.87 18.28
C TYR A 329 0.69 -4.46 18.29
N TRP A 330 2.00 -4.37 18.10
CA TRP A 330 2.72 -3.12 18.28
C TRP A 330 3.85 -2.94 17.28
N LEU A 331 4.21 -1.68 17.07
CA LEU A 331 5.43 -1.25 16.42
C LEU A 331 5.91 0.01 17.11
N ALA A 332 7.16 0.00 17.58
CA ALA A 332 7.81 1.19 18.10
C ALA A 332 8.88 1.68 17.12
N GLY A 333 9.05 3.00 17.06
CA GLY A 333 10.01 3.63 16.18
C GLY A 333 10.26 5.08 16.53
N ARG A 334 10.87 5.80 15.60
CA ARG A 334 11.06 7.24 15.68
C ARG A 334 10.98 7.89 14.31
N ASP A 335 10.62 9.17 14.30
CA ASP A 335 10.88 10.07 13.19
C ASP A 335 12.04 11.03 13.56
N SER A 336 12.12 12.18 12.89
CA SER A 336 13.12 13.21 13.19
C SER A 336 12.84 14.00 14.48
N ALA A 337 11.62 13.95 15.01
CA ALA A 337 11.15 14.79 16.11
C ALA A 337 10.79 14.01 17.38
N SER A 338 10.31 12.77 17.25
CA SER A 338 9.61 12.03 18.31
C SER A 338 9.89 10.53 18.27
N TYR A 339 9.72 9.90 19.44
CA TYR A 339 9.54 8.46 19.55
C TYR A 339 8.06 8.13 19.43
N ILE A 340 7.72 7.12 18.64
CA ILE A 340 6.35 6.77 18.28
C ILE A 340 6.10 5.30 18.64
N LEU A 341 4.96 5.04 19.30
CA LEU A 341 4.42 3.70 19.51
C LEU A 341 3.08 3.60 18.78
N LYS A 342 3.01 2.70 17.81
CA LYS A 342 1.76 2.29 17.16
C LYS A 342 1.27 1.01 17.80
N LEU A 343 -0.01 0.97 18.15
CA LEU A 343 -0.61 -0.13 18.88
C LEU A 343 -2.01 -0.42 18.34
N ALA A 344 -2.32 -1.70 18.15
CA ALA A 344 -3.66 -2.17 17.83
C ALA A 344 -4.01 -3.38 18.70
N THR A 345 -5.27 -3.47 19.15
CA THR A 345 -5.77 -4.59 19.95
C THR A 345 -6.94 -5.25 19.25
N TYR A 346 -6.84 -6.55 19.03
CA TYR A 346 -7.84 -7.34 18.33
C TYR A 346 -8.52 -8.29 19.31
N THR A 347 -9.54 -7.78 20.00
CA THR A 347 -10.27 -8.52 21.04
C THR A 347 -11.64 -7.90 21.28
N SER A 348 -12.59 -8.72 21.73
CA SER A 348 -13.87 -8.28 22.28
C SER A 348 -13.81 -7.96 23.77
N SER A 349 -12.66 -8.17 24.41
CA SER A 349 -12.45 -7.81 25.82
C SER A 349 -12.46 -6.29 25.99
N PRO A 350 -13.13 -5.77 27.05
CA PRO A 350 -13.33 -4.33 27.22
C PRO A 350 -12.03 -3.56 27.53
N SER A 351 -10.99 -4.25 27.99
CA SER A 351 -9.69 -3.64 28.28
C SER A 351 -8.54 -4.62 28.10
N THR A 352 -7.46 -4.17 27.48
CA THR A 352 -6.14 -4.83 27.51
C THR A 352 -5.15 -3.88 28.17
N THR A 353 -4.51 -4.29 29.25
CA THR A 353 -3.51 -3.46 29.95
C THR A 353 -2.14 -3.67 29.34
N ILE A 354 -1.50 -2.57 28.94
CA ILE A 354 -0.15 -2.59 28.37
C ILE A 354 0.74 -1.65 29.20
N TYR A 355 1.80 -2.21 29.77
CA TYR A 355 2.84 -1.45 30.44
C TYR A 355 3.94 -1.11 29.44
N PHE A 356 4.29 0.16 29.35
CA PHE A 356 5.31 0.64 28.45
C PHE A 356 6.48 1.20 29.24
N THR A 357 7.68 0.70 28.96
CA THR A 357 8.92 1.18 29.58
C THR A 357 9.90 1.64 28.52
N THR A 358 10.41 2.86 28.68
CA THR A 358 11.52 3.39 27.88
C THR A 358 12.79 3.32 28.72
N GLY A 359 13.78 2.56 28.27
CA GLY A 359 15.00 2.36 29.06
C GLY A 359 15.86 3.63 29.15
N ARG A 360 16.28 4.00 30.37
CA ARG A 360 17.67 4.47 30.61
C ARG A 360 18.55 3.20 30.59
N GLY A 361 19.63 3.21 29.82
CA GLY A 361 20.42 2.00 29.54
C GLY A 361 21.09 1.38 30.77
N ARG A 362 21.01 0.05 30.87
CA ARG A 362 22.14 -0.91 30.99
C ARG A 362 21.59 -2.31 31.31
N THR A 363 21.76 -3.24 30.38
CA THR A 363 22.16 -4.62 30.71
C THR A 363 23.12 -5.09 29.63
N THR A 364 24.33 -5.41 30.08
CA THR A 364 25.48 -5.86 29.30
C THR A 364 25.20 -7.22 28.63
N ARG A 365 25.77 -7.39 27.42
CA ARG A 365 25.81 -8.62 26.60
C ARG A 365 25.92 -9.93 27.39
N PRO A 366 25.43 -11.04 26.81
CA PRO A 366 26.24 -12.23 26.59
C PRO A 366 26.74 -12.21 25.15
N GLU A 367 28.06 -12.23 25.00
CA GLU A 367 28.71 -12.56 23.74
C GLU A 367 28.28 -13.95 23.28
N LYS A 368 27.93 -14.08 22.00
CA LYS A 368 28.27 -15.28 21.25
C LYS A 368 29.05 -14.85 20.03
N ARG A 369 30.38 -14.99 20.13
CA ARG A 369 31.19 -15.34 18.97
C ARG A 369 30.74 -16.72 18.50
N MET A 370 30.61 -16.90 17.20
CA MET A 370 30.93 -18.15 16.52
C MET A 370 31.30 -17.79 15.08
N TRP A 371 32.60 -17.97 14.81
CA TRP A 371 33.31 -18.09 13.53
C TRP A 371 33.05 -17.04 12.45
#